data_AF-X0X6Q8-F1
#
_entry.id   AF-X0X6Q8-F1
#
_cell.length_a   1.000
_cell.length_b   1.000
_cell.length_c   1.000
_cell.angle_alpha   90.00
_cell.angle_beta   90.00
_cell.angle_gamma   90.00
#
_symmetry.space_group_name_H-M   'P 1'
#
loop_
_entity.id
_entity.type
_entity.pdbx_description
1 polymer ?
#
loop_
_entity_poly.entity_id
_entity_poly.type
_entity_poly.pdbx_seq_one_letter_code
_entity_poly.pdbx_strand_id
1 'polypeptide(L)'
;GRGMLAIRLVSAGVGIATVVAFYFLARIYLSRPVALAATVLLAVSAWHLNFSRIGLQGILSPLFGVLALLFLVRAWRSGRLTDFALAGFAVSGGVWAYSASNVLPAVAAVFVVAAALAWRSRLRERLPGLALLAVAFAVSISPLAYYATTHQDEYFARARETNIFRDRTAKEELEVLVSNTRKHVLMFNYKGDNNGRHNLPSHPMLDDATGVLAVLGLAYAVYRIRRPEYLLLLVALLLGLTGGIFTLDFEAP
;
A
#
# COMPACT_ATOMS: atom_id res chain seq x y z
N GLY A 1 -19.16 0.79 22.64
CA GLY A 1 -19.54 -0.36 23.48
C GLY A 1 -18.54 -1.49 23.29
N ARG A 2 -18.25 -2.27 24.33
CA ARG A 2 -17.39 -3.46 24.23
C ARG A 2 -18.20 -4.60 23.58
N GLY A 3 -17.71 -5.19 22.49
CA GLY A 3 -18.38 -6.30 21.81
C GLY A 3 -17.87 -6.53 20.37
N MET A 4 -18.03 -7.75 19.86
CA MET A 4 -17.58 -8.14 18.51
C MET A 4 -18.17 -7.25 17.41
N LEU A 5 -19.42 -6.80 17.59
CA LEU A 5 -20.07 -5.87 16.68
C LEU A 5 -19.31 -4.53 16.56
N ALA A 6 -18.83 -3.99 17.68
CA ALA A 6 -18.13 -2.70 17.68
C ALA A 6 -16.82 -2.77 16.88
N ILE A 7 -16.06 -3.86 17.04
CA ILE A 7 -14.81 -4.08 16.29
C ILE A 7 -15.11 -4.20 14.79
N ARG A 8 -16.15 -4.95 14.41
CA ARG A 8 -16.54 -5.12 13.00
C ARG A 8 -17.05 -3.82 12.38
N LEU A 9 -17.78 -3.00 13.14
CA LEU A 9 -18.24 -1.70 12.67
C LEU A 9 -17.08 -0.74 12.38
N VAL A 10 -16.02 -0.77 13.19
CA VAL A 10 -14.80 0.03 12.93
C VAL A 10 -14.15 -0.44 11.63
N SER A 11 -13.92 -1.74 11.45
CA SER A 11 -13.34 -2.27 10.20
C SER A 11 -14.20 -2.00 8.97
N ALA A 12 -15.53 -2.10 9.09
CA ALA A 12 -16.45 -1.74 8.01
C ALA A 12 -16.37 -0.25 7.66
N GLY A 13 -16.29 0.62 8.67
CA GLY A 13 -16.09 2.05 8.49
C GLY A 13 -14.78 2.38 7.77
N VAL A 14 -13.69 1.70 8.13
CA VAL A 14 -12.39 1.81 7.44
C VAL A 14 -12.48 1.34 5.98
N GLY A 15 -13.18 0.22 5.73
CA GLY A 15 -13.44 -0.26 4.37
C GLY A 15 -14.21 0.76 3.53
N ILE A 16 -15.28 1.35 4.07
CA ILE A 16 -16.06 2.41 3.39
C ILE A 16 -15.18 3.63 3.12
N ALA A 17 -14.39 4.07 4.11
CA ALA A 17 -13.46 5.19 3.93
C ALA A 17 -12.43 4.91 2.83
N THR A 18 -11.95 3.67 2.72
CA THR A 18 -11.03 3.23 1.66
C THR A 18 -11.66 3.37 0.28
N VAL A 19 -12.91 2.92 0.12
CA VAL A 19 -13.66 3.04 -1.15
C VAL A 19 -13.84 4.51 -1.54
N VAL A 20 -14.19 5.37 -0.60
CA VAL A 20 -14.34 6.82 -0.84
C VAL A 20 -13.01 7.46 -1.24
N ALA A 21 -11.94 7.17 -0.49
CA ALA A 21 -10.59 7.67 -0.81
C ALA A 21 -10.12 7.19 -2.19
N PHE A 22 -10.43 5.93 -2.53
CA PHE A 22 -10.05 5.33 -3.81
C PHE A 22 -10.76 6.01 -4.97
N TYR A 23 -12.03 6.41 -4.83
CA TYR A 23 -12.70 7.20 -5.86
C TYR A 23 -11.95 8.49 -6.18
N PHE A 24 -11.52 9.24 -5.15
CA PHE A 24 -10.76 10.47 -5.36
C PHE A 24 -9.40 10.19 -6.00
N LEU A 25 -8.72 9.10 -5.63
CA LEU A 25 -7.49 8.67 -6.29
C LEU A 25 -7.74 8.30 -7.76
N ALA A 26 -8.74 7.49 -8.05
CA ALA A 26 -9.08 7.06 -9.40
C ALA A 26 -9.40 8.27 -10.31
N ARG A 27 -10.09 9.29 -9.79
CA ARG A 27 -10.42 10.54 -10.49
C ARG A 27 -9.21 11.38 -10.91
N ILE A 28 -8.03 11.12 -10.38
CA ILE A 28 -6.77 11.76 -10.80
C ILE A 28 -6.29 11.21 -12.15
N TYR A 29 -6.61 9.95 -12.44
CA TYR A 29 -6.13 9.20 -13.60
C TYR A 29 -7.21 8.93 -14.65
N LEU A 30 -8.46 8.82 -14.21
CA LEU A 30 -9.58 8.32 -15.00
C LEU A 30 -10.70 9.36 -15.09
N SER A 31 -11.52 9.25 -16.13
CA SER A 31 -12.75 10.04 -16.25
C SER A 31 -13.73 9.66 -15.15
N ARG A 32 -14.70 10.55 -14.85
CA ARG A 32 -15.75 10.30 -13.83
C ARG A 32 -16.41 8.91 -13.93
N PRO A 33 -16.97 8.50 -15.07
CA PRO A 33 -17.67 7.21 -15.15
C PRO A 33 -16.73 6.03 -14.93
N VAL A 34 -15.51 6.09 -15.48
CA VAL A 34 -14.52 5.00 -15.34
C VAL A 34 -14.00 4.92 -13.91
N ALA A 35 -13.79 6.06 -13.24
CA ALA A 35 -13.43 6.09 -11.83
C ALA A 35 -14.52 5.51 -10.94
N LEU A 36 -15.80 5.83 -11.19
CA LEU A 36 -16.92 5.24 -10.47
C LEU A 36 -16.98 3.72 -10.68
N ALA A 37 -16.83 3.24 -11.91
CA ALA A 37 -16.79 1.82 -12.21
C ALA A 37 -15.65 1.12 -11.46
N ALA A 38 -14.44 1.69 -11.49
CA ALA A 38 -13.29 1.16 -10.73
C ALA A 38 -13.56 1.15 -9.21
N THR A 39 -14.20 2.18 -8.67
CA THR A 39 -14.57 2.25 -7.25
C THR A 39 -15.60 1.18 -6.88
N VAL A 40 -16.60 0.93 -7.73
CA VAL A 40 -17.58 -0.14 -7.52
C VAL A 40 -16.88 -1.50 -7.53
N LEU A 41 -15.96 -1.75 -8.47
CA LEU A 41 -15.18 -2.98 -8.52
C LEU A 41 -14.37 -3.21 -7.22
N LEU A 42 -13.75 -2.17 -6.66
CA LEU A 42 -13.08 -2.27 -5.36
C LEU A 42 -14.09 -2.56 -4.23
N ALA A 43 -15.23 -1.85 -4.21
CA ALA A 43 -16.24 -1.96 -3.17
C ALA A 43 -16.84 -3.37 -3.07
N VAL A 44 -16.95 -4.09 -4.19
CA VAL A 44 -17.48 -5.45 -4.26
C VAL A 44 -16.39 -6.54 -4.31
N SER A 45 -15.11 -6.17 -4.26
CA SER A 45 -14.02 -7.14 -4.31
C SER A 45 -14.02 -8.05 -3.08
N ALA A 46 -13.89 -9.36 -3.32
CA ALA A 46 -14.04 -10.38 -2.28
C ALA A 46 -13.05 -10.19 -1.12
N TRP A 47 -11.78 -9.93 -1.42
CA TRP A 47 -10.75 -9.72 -0.40
C TRP A 47 -11.02 -8.46 0.43
N HIS A 48 -11.43 -7.35 -0.19
CA HIS A 48 -11.67 -6.09 0.52
C HIS A 48 -12.89 -6.20 1.44
N LEU A 49 -13.98 -6.82 0.96
CA LEU A 49 -15.16 -7.12 1.77
C LEU A 49 -14.82 -8.06 2.94
N ASN A 50 -13.99 -9.08 2.70
CA ASN A 50 -13.58 -10.02 3.72
C ASN A 50 -12.83 -9.31 4.87
N PHE A 51 -11.80 -8.52 4.56
CA PHE A 51 -11.06 -7.75 5.57
C PHE A 51 -11.93 -6.68 6.26
N SER A 52 -12.89 -6.09 5.56
CA SER A 52 -13.84 -5.13 6.14
C SER A 52 -14.79 -5.77 7.17
N ARG A 53 -15.04 -7.08 7.08
CA ARG A 53 -16.01 -7.80 7.92
C ARG A 53 -15.39 -8.47 9.16
N ILE A 54 -14.15 -8.93 9.06
CA ILE A 54 -13.56 -9.82 10.08
C ILE A 54 -12.93 -9.10 11.28
N GLY A 55 -12.83 -7.77 11.26
CA GLY A 55 -12.37 -7.00 12.44
C GLY A 55 -10.84 -6.93 12.59
N LEU A 56 -10.07 -7.20 11.54
CA LEU A 56 -8.61 -7.23 11.58
C LEU A 56 -8.00 -5.89 11.15
N GLN A 57 -6.87 -5.54 11.77
CA GLN A 57 -6.13 -4.30 11.49
C GLN A 57 -5.60 -4.19 10.04
N GLY A 58 -5.47 -5.31 9.32
CA GLY A 58 -5.01 -5.32 7.93
C GLY A 58 -5.84 -4.46 6.98
N ILE A 59 -7.11 -4.18 7.29
CA ILE A 59 -7.96 -3.28 6.50
C ILE A 59 -7.51 -1.80 6.55
N LEU A 60 -6.69 -1.41 7.52
CA LEU A 60 -6.12 -0.06 7.58
C LEU A 60 -5.03 0.17 6.53
N SER A 61 -4.32 -0.88 6.11
CA SER A 61 -3.28 -0.79 5.07
C SER A 61 -3.77 -0.23 3.74
N PRO A 62 -4.87 -0.74 3.13
CA PRO A 62 -5.38 -0.16 1.90
C PRO A 62 -5.90 1.28 2.09
N LEU A 63 -6.49 1.62 3.25
CA LEU A 63 -6.90 3.01 3.53
C LEU A 63 -5.71 3.96 3.46
N PHE A 64 -4.69 3.72 4.28
CA PHE A 64 -3.52 4.60 4.36
C PHE A 64 -2.69 4.57 3.08
N GLY A 65 -2.59 3.41 2.41
CA GLY A 65 -1.97 3.31 1.10
C GLY A 65 -2.65 4.21 0.07
N VAL A 66 -3.98 4.11 -0.06
CA VAL A 66 -4.76 4.93 -0.99
C VAL A 66 -4.67 6.41 -0.65
N LEU A 67 -4.79 6.79 0.64
CA LEU A 67 -4.65 8.18 1.08
C LEU A 67 -3.25 8.73 0.81
N ALA A 68 -2.19 7.95 1.05
CA ALA A 68 -0.82 8.34 0.76
C ALA A 68 -0.64 8.62 -0.74
N LEU A 69 -1.07 7.69 -1.60
CA LEU A 69 -1.00 7.88 -3.05
C LEU A 69 -1.81 9.10 -3.51
N LEU A 70 -3.03 9.25 -2.99
CA LEU A 70 -3.92 10.36 -3.30
C LEU A 70 -3.27 11.70 -2.96
N PHE A 71 -2.84 11.88 -1.71
CA PHE A 71 -2.29 13.16 -1.27
C PHE A 71 -0.90 13.43 -1.82
N LEU A 72 -0.04 12.42 -2.05
CA LEU A 72 1.25 12.62 -2.72
C LEU A 72 1.05 13.19 -4.13
N VAL A 73 0.17 12.58 -4.93
CA VAL A 73 -0.09 13.08 -6.30
C VAL A 73 -0.80 14.42 -6.27
N ARG A 74 -1.80 14.58 -5.40
CA ARG A 74 -2.57 15.83 -5.29
C ARG A 74 -1.68 16.98 -4.83
N ALA A 75 -0.83 16.77 -3.83
CA ALA A 75 0.13 17.75 -3.32
C ALA A 75 1.09 18.20 -4.41
N TRP A 76 1.63 17.26 -5.18
CA TRP A 76 2.56 17.62 -6.25
C TRP A 76 1.89 18.43 -7.37
N ARG A 77 0.67 18.05 -7.77
CA ARG A 77 -0.10 18.74 -8.81
C ARG A 77 -0.60 20.11 -8.35
N SER A 78 -1.15 20.20 -7.14
CA SER A 78 -1.84 21.39 -6.63
C SER A 78 -0.88 22.39 -5.99
N GLY A 79 0.23 21.93 -5.41
CA GLY A 79 1.10 22.75 -4.58
C GLY A 79 0.56 23.12 -3.21
N ARG A 80 -0.63 22.64 -2.84
CA ARG A 80 -1.30 23.03 -1.59
C ARG A 80 -0.55 22.42 -0.41
N LEU A 81 -0.16 23.26 0.55
CA LEU A 81 0.51 22.83 1.77
C LEU A 81 -0.30 21.80 2.56
N THR A 82 -1.62 21.95 2.59
CA THR A 82 -2.51 20.99 3.26
C THR A 82 -2.41 19.58 2.68
N ASP A 83 -2.24 19.45 1.36
CA ASP A 83 -2.09 18.14 0.71
C ASP A 83 -0.76 17.49 1.09
N PHE A 84 0.31 18.28 1.22
CA PHE A 84 1.60 17.76 1.69
C PHE A 84 1.55 17.29 3.15
N ALA A 85 0.90 18.06 4.03
CA ALA A 85 0.70 17.65 5.42
C ALA A 85 -0.12 16.36 5.52
N LEU A 86 -1.23 16.28 4.78
CA LEU A 86 -2.07 15.09 4.72
C LEU A 86 -1.34 13.88 4.14
N ALA A 87 -0.44 14.07 3.17
CA ALA A 87 0.43 13.00 2.68
C ALA A 87 1.38 12.49 3.79
N GLY A 88 2.01 13.39 4.55
CA GLY A 88 2.88 13.02 5.67
C GLY A 88 2.14 12.22 6.76
N PHE A 89 0.92 12.65 7.11
CA PHE A 89 0.06 11.93 8.06
C PHE A 89 -0.44 10.60 7.50
N ALA A 90 -0.79 10.52 6.22
CA ALA A 90 -1.24 9.27 5.62
C ALA A 90 -0.11 8.23 5.56
N VAL A 91 1.11 8.65 5.21
CA VAL A 91 2.29 7.77 5.16
C VAL A 91 2.64 7.27 6.56
N SER A 92 2.74 8.16 7.56
CA SER A 92 3.02 7.76 8.94
C SER A 92 1.89 6.95 9.56
N GLY A 93 0.64 7.27 9.26
CA GLY A 93 -0.53 6.51 9.69
C GLY A 93 -0.51 5.05 9.20
N GLY A 94 0.00 4.80 8.00
CA GLY A 94 0.21 3.43 7.51
C GLY A 94 1.24 2.66 8.36
N VAL A 95 2.37 3.29 8.70
CA VAL A 95 3.41 2.69 9.56
C VAL A 95 2.85 2.34 10.94
N TRP A 96 2.01 3.21 11.51
CA TRP A 96 1.32 2.95 12.77
C TRP A 96 0.28 1.83 12.67
N ALA A 97 -0.43 1.75 11.55
CA ALA A 97 -1.59 0.90 11.42
C ALA A 97 -1.24 -0.58 11.25
N TYR A 98 -0.24 -0.88 10.42
CA TYR A 98 0.12 -2.26 10.12
C TYR A 98 1.53 -2.37 9.55
N SER A 99 2.29 -3.37 9.98
CA SER A 99 3.68 -3.58 9.58
C SER A 99 3.86 -3.75 8.07
N ALA A 100 2.88 -4.33 7.35
CA ALA A 100 2.95 -4.45 5.89
C ALA A 100 2.94 -3.08 5.18
N SER A 101 2.50 -2.01 5.86
CA SER A 101 2.50 -0.64 5.33
C SER A 101 3.79 0.14 5.63
N ASN A 102 4.80 -0.50 6.24
CA ASN A 102 6.12 0.11 6.48
C ASN A 102 6.88 0.47 5.19
N VAL A 103 6.39 0.03 4.04
CA VAL A 103 6.93 0.37 2.72
C VAL A 103 6.49 1.77 2.24
N LEU A 104 5.45 2.36 2.82
CA LEU A 104 4.91 3.66 2.37
C LEU A 104 5.91 4.82 2.45
N PRO A 105 6.78 4.95 3.48
CA PRO A 105 7.85 5.96 3.47
C PRO A 105 8.79 5.83 2.27
N ALA A 106 9.14 4.59 1.88
CA ALA A 106 9.98 4.34 0.70
C ALA A 106 9.24 4.70 -0.59
N VAL A 107 7.95 4.34 -0.71
CA VAL A 107 7.08 4.74 -1.84
C VAL A 107 7.03 6.27 -1.96
N ALA A 108 6.84 6.98 -0.86
CA ALA A 108 6.81 8.44 -0.83
C ALA A 108 8.15 9.06 -1.24
N ALA A 109 9.27 8.55 -0.71
CA ALA A 109 10.61 9.03 -1.03
C ALA A 109 10.93 8.85 -2.53
N VAL A 110 10.69 7.66 -3.08
CA VAL A 110 10.92 7.37 -4.51
C VAL A 110 10.05 8.27 -5.38
N PHE A 111 8.79 8.48 -5.01
CA PHE A 111 7.92 9.42 -5.74
C PHE A 111 8.45 10.85 -5.71
N VAL A 112 8.83 11.37 -4.54
CA VAL A 112 9.35 12.74 -4.40
C VAL A 112 10.61 12.92 -5.24
N VAL A 113 11.54 11.95 -5.22
CA VAL A 113 12.75 11.98 -6.05
C VAL A 113 12.38 11.96 -7.53
N ALA A 114 11.53 11.04 -7.97
CA ALA A 114 11.13 10.93 -9.37
C ALA A 114 10.38 12.18 -9.86
N ALA A 115 9.47 12.73 -9.05
CA ALA A 115 8.73 13.93 -9.37
C ALA A 115 9.65 15.16 -9.43
N ALA A 116 10.61 15.28 -8.51
CA ALA A 116 11.64 16.30 -8.53
C ALA A 116 12.52 16.21 -9.79
N LEU A 117 12.88 15.00 -10.23
CA LEU A 117 13.68 14.79 -11.44
C LEU A 117 12.89 15.06 -12.73
N ALA A 118 11.62 14.66 -12.78
CA ALA A 118 10.77 14.85 -13.96
C ALA A 118 10.30 16.31 -14.11
N TRP A 119 10.13 17.03 -13.00
CA TRP A 119 9.62 18.41 -12.98
C TRP A 119 10.51 19.34 -12.18
N ARG A 120 11.81 19.33 -12.47
CA ARG A 120 12.83 20.14 -11.76
C ARG A 120 12.45 21.62 -11.63
N SER A 121 11.80 22.20 -12.64
CA SER A 121 11.36 23.59 -12.62
C SER A 121 10.38 23.91 -11.49
N ARG A 122 9.56 22.95 -11.06
CA ARG A 122 8.56 23.12 -9.99
C ARG A 122 9.11 22.83 -8.61
N LEU A 123 10.30 22.22 -8.49
CA LEU A 123 10.82 21.74 -7.20
C LEU A 123 10.93 22.87 -6.17
N ARG A 124 11.46 24.02 -6.56
CA ARG A 124 11.62 25.18 -5.65
C ARG A 124 10.30 25.64 -5.06
N GLU A 125 9.24 25.65 -5.86
CA GLU A 125 7.88 26.00 -5.42
C GLU A 125 7.27 24.93 -4.50
N ARG A 126 7.74 23.68 -4.58
CA ARG A 126 7.26 22.57 -3.74
C ARG A 126 8.07 22.38 -2.46
N LEU A 127 9.22 23.03 -2.29
CA LEU A 127 10.07 22.87 -1.10
C LEU A 127 9.34 23.14 0.23
N PRO A 128 8.54 24.21 0.39
CA PRO A 128 7.80 24.42 1.64
C PRO A 128 6.79 23.30 1.91
N GLY A 129 6.16 22.77 0.86
CA GLY A 129 5.28 21.61 0.94
C GLY A 129 6.03 20.35 1.34
N LEU A 130 7.17 20.06 0.72
CA LEU A 130 8.00 18.90 1.06
C LEU A 130 8.52 18.96 2.50
N ALA A 131 8.91 20.14 2.97
CA ALA A 131 9.26 20.36 4.37
C ALA A 131 8.07 20.06 5.29
N LEU A 132 6.87 20.53 4.93
CA LEU A 132 5.67 20.26 5.71
C LEU A 132 5.26 18.78 5.71
N LEU A 133 5.43 18.06 4.60
CA LEU A 133 5.25 16.61 4.53
C LEU A 133 6.21 15.91 5.50
N ALA A 134 7.48 16.27 5.47
CA ALA A 134 8.50 15.69 6.34
C ALA A 134 8.22 15.99 7.82
N VAL A 135 7.81 17.22 8.15
CA VAL A 135 7.42 17.61 9.52
C VAL A 135 6.18 16.85 9.98
N ALA A 136 5.13 16.77 9.16
CA ALA A 136 3.91 16.03 9.51
C ALA A 136 4.20 14.54 9.75
N PHE A 137 5.03 13.93 8.89
CA PHE A 137 5.50 12.56 9.08
C PHE A 137 6.31 12.41 10.38
N ALA A 138 7.31 13.27 10.60
CA ALA A 138 8.21 13.20 11.76
C ALA A 138 7.46 13.40 13.08
N VAL A 139 6.57 14.38 13.15
CA VAL A 139 5.74 14.63 14.35
C VAL A 139 4.85 13.42 14.62
N SER A 140 4.16 12.91 13.60
CA SER A 140 3.25 11.78 13.76
C SER A 140 3.96 10.48 14.12
N ILE A 141 5.16 10.23 13.59
CA ILE A 141 5.91 9.00 13.84
C ILE A 141 6.74 9.05 15.12
N SER A 142 6.99 10.25 15.68
CA SER A 142 7.91 10.43 16.79
C SER A 142 7.66 9.53 18.01
N PRO A 143 6.41 9.25 18.46
CA PRO A 143 6.21 8.34 19.59
C PRO A 143 6.56 6.89 19.25
N LEU A 144 6.23 6.44 18.03
CA LEU A 144 6.58 5.10 17.56
C LEU A 144 8.09 4.96 17.38
N ALA A 145 8.75 5.99 16.85
CA ALA A 145 10.19 6.02 16.69
C ALA A 145 10.90 5.95 18.05
N TYR A 146 10.41 6.69 19.05
CA TYR A 146 10.92 6.62 20.42
C TYR A 146 10.72 5.23 21.05
N TYR A 147 9.55 4.62 20.87
CA TYR A 147 9.30 3.26 21.35
C TYR A 147 10.19 2.24 20.64
N ALA A 148 10.33 2.34 19.32
CA ALA A 148 11.17 1.45 18.52
C ALA A 148 12.66 1.53 18.88
N THR A 149 13.16 2.69 19.34
CA THR A 149 14.57 2.81 19.78
C THR A 149 14.79 2.33 21.22
N THR A 150 13.77 2.39 22.07
CA THR A 150 13.86 1.96 23.48
C THR A 150 13.50 0.49 23.69
N HIS A 151 12.65 -0.07 22.83
CA HIS A 151 12.11 -1.44 22.91
C HIS A 151 12.32 -2.17 21.57
N GLN A 152 13.57 -2.18 21.07
CA GLN A 152 13.93 -2.79 19.79
C GLN A 152 13.55 -4.27 19.70
N ASP A 153 13.66 -5.00 20.81
CA ASP A 153 13.37 -6.43 20.83
C ASP A 153 11.88 -6.75 20.64
N GLU A 154 11.01 -5.93 21.21
CA GLU A 154 9.56 -6.05 21.03
C GLU A 154 9.12 -5.58 19.64
N TYR A 155 9.60 -4.41 19.21
CA TYR A 155 9.19 -3.80 17.95
C TYR A 155 9.58 -4.65 16.73
N PHE A 156 10.80 -5.20 16.70
CA PHE A 156 11.29 -6.01 15.59
C PHE A 156 11.06 -7.53 15.78
N ALA A 157 10.36 -7.97 16.83
CA ALA A 157 10.12 -9.39 17.11
C ALA A 157 9.54 -10.10 15.88
N ARG A 158 8.45 -9.56 15.33
CA ARG A 158 7.78 -10.16 14.18
C ARG A 158 8.66 -10.17 12.92
N ALA A 159 9.36 -9.06 12.65
CA ALA A 159 10.25 -8.97 11.49
C ALA A 159 11.39 -9.99 11.55
N ARG A 160 11.91 -10.30 12.75
CA ARG A 160 12.93 -11.34 12.95
C ARG A 160 12.38 -12.76 12.80
N GLU A 161 11.16 -13.01 13.25
CA GLU A 161 10.49 -14.30 13.07
C GLU A 161 10.17 -14.61 11.61
N THR A 162 9.75 -13.60 10.85
CA THR A 162 9.27 -13.81 9.48
C THR A 162 10.36 -13.73 8.41
N ASN A 163 11.62 -13.49 8.77
CA ASN A 163 12.71 -13.30 7.82
C ASN A 163 13.12 -14.61 7.14
N ILE A 164 13.01 -14.68 5.81
CA ILE A 164 13.33 -15.87 5.00
C ILE A 164 14.80 -16.28 4.97
N PHE A 165 15.69 -15.33 5.26
CA PHE A 165 17.15 -15.51 5.15
C PHE A 165 17.78 -16.15 6.39
N ARG A 166 16.97 -16.50 7.38
CA ARG A 166 17.48 -17.09 8.62
C ARG A 166 17.89 -18.55 8.38
N ASP A 167 19.14 -18.86 8.70
CA ASP A 167 19.72 -20.22 8.70
C ASP A 167 19.73 -20.94 7.32
N ARG A 168 19.81 -20.19 6.21
CA ARG A 168 19.86 -20.74 4.83
C ARG A 168 21.18 -20.47 4.12
N THR A 169 21.52 -21.31 3.16
CA THR A 169 22.62 -21.05 2.22
C THR A 169 22.18 -20.09 1.12
N ALA A 170 23.11 -19.35 0.52
CA ALA A 170 22.82 -18.38 -0.55
C ALA A 170 22.05 -18.98 -1.75
N LYS A 171 22.22 -20.28 -2.02
CA LYS A 171 21.49 -20.99 -3.07
C LYS A 171 20.03 -21.20 -2.70
N GLU A 172 19.77 -21.66 -1.48
CA GLU A 172 18.41 -21.86 -0.95
C GLU A 172 17.66 -20.54 -0.84
N GLU A 173 18.33 -19.46 -0.42
CA GLU A 173 17.77 -18.12 -0.38
C GLU A 173 17.28 -17.65 -1.75
N LEU A 174 18.07 -17.88 -2.81
CA LEU A 174 17.69 -17.49 -4.17
C LEU A 174 16.51 -18.31 -4.69
N GLU A 175 16.51 -19.63 -4.46
CA GLU A 175 15.41 -20.52 -4.86
C GLU A 175 14.09 -20.10 -4.19
N VAL A 176 14.15 -19.79 -2.89
CA VAL A 176 13.01 -19.29 -2.11
C VAL A 176 12.54 -17.95 -2.61
N LEU A 177 13.46 -17.01 -2.84
CA LEU A 177 13.12 -15.68 -3.33
C LEU A 177 12.39 -15.75 -4.68
N VAL A 178 12.89 -16.57 -5.61
CA VAL A 178 12.26 -16.78 -6.91
C VAL A 178 10.89 -17.45 -6.76
N SER A 179 10.78 -18.46 -5.90
CA SER A 179 9.53 -19.16 -5.62
C SER A 179 8.48 -18.22 -5.03
N ASN A 180 8.82 -17.47 -3.98
CA ASN A 180 7.95 -16.49 -3.33
C ASN A 180 7.55 -15.37 -4.29
N THR A 181 8.49 -14.85 -5.08
CA THR A 181 8.20 -13.84 -6.11
C THR A 181 7.17 -14.37 -7.10
N ARG A 182 7.36 -15.59 -7.60
CA ARG A 182 6.43 -16.23 -8.54
C ARG A 182 5.03 -16.36 -7.93
N LYS A 183 4.92 -16.86 -6.70
CA LYS A 183 3.65 -17.00 -5.97
C LYS A 183 2.93 -15.66 -5.84
N HIS A 184 3.62 -14.61 -5.38
CA HIS A 184 3.05 -13.28 -5.20
C HIS A 184 2.65 -12.59 -6.51
N VAL A 185 3.35 -12.85 -7.61
CA VAL A 185 2.95 -12.34 -8.93
C VAL A 185 1.72 -13.08 -9.45
N LEU A 186 1.66 -14.41 -9.26
CA LEU A 186 0.56 -15.25 -9.73
C LEU A 186 -0.70 -15.14 -8.86
N MET A 187 -0.61 -14.63 -7.62
CA MET A 187 -1.74 -14.57 -6.69
C MET A 187 -2.91 -13.75 -7.19
N PHE A 188 -2.66 -12.77 -8.06
CA PHE A 188 -3.69 -11.89 -8.57
C PHE A 188 -4.62 -12.59 -9.56
N ASN A 189 -4.09 -13.43 -10.46
CA ASN A 189 -4.83 -13.95 -11.63
C ASN A 189 -4.88 -15.47 -11.72
N TYR A 190 -4.05 -16.22 -10.97
CA TYR A 190 -3.92 -17.66 -11.16
C TYR A 190 -4.16 -18.48 -9.89
N LYS A 191 -3.41 -18.23 -8.83
CA LYS A 191 -3.56 -18.98 -7.57
C LYS A 191 -3.21 -18.12 -6.38
N GLY A 192 -4.23 -17.75 -5.60
CA GLY A 192 -4.08 -16.94 -4.40
C GLY A 192 -3.72 -17.76 -3.16
N ASP A 193 -3.65 -17.07 -2.03
CA ASP A 193 -3.29 -17.66 -0.74
C ASP A 193 -4.31 -18.70 -0.27
N ASN A 194 -3.82 -19.76 0.38
CA ASN A 194 -4.63 -20.80 0.97
C ASN A 194 -5.24 -20.38 2.33
N ASN A 195 -4.79 -19.27 2.92
CA ASN A 195 -5.36 -18.75 4.16
C ASN A 195 -6.75 -18.15 3.93
N GLY A 196 -7.78 -18.85 4.44
CA GLY A 196 -9.18 -18.40 4.39
C GLY A 196 -9.46 -17.05 5.07
N ARG A 197 -8.50 -16.50 5.83
CA ARG A 197 -8.59 -15.14 6.40
C ARG A 197 -8.32 -14.06 5.37
N HIS A 198 -7.63 -14.35 4.27
CA HIS A 198 -7.25 -13.36 3.27
C HIS A 198 -8.23 -13.33 2.09
N ASN A 199 -8.59 -14.51 1.57
CA ASN A 199 -9.57 -14.69 0.49
C ASN A 199 -10.16 -16.11 0.55
N LEU A 200 -11.00 -16.48 -0.43
CA LEU A 200 -11.32 -17.89 -0.71
C LEU A 200 -10.02 -18.69 -0.90
N PRO A 201 -9.80 -19.80 -0.17
CA PRO A 201 -8.56 -20.56 -0.23
C PRO A 201 -8.17 -20.96 -1.65
N SER A 202 -6.92 -20.68 -2.04
CA SER A 202 -6.33 -20.95 -3.36
C SER A 202 -6.97 -20.20 -4.54
N HIS A 203 -8.02 -19.42 -4.32
CA HIS A 203 -8.67 -18.63 -5.37
C HIS A 203 -7.87 -17.35 -5.65
N PRO A 204 -7.71 -16.92 -6.92
CA PRO A 204 -7.07 -15.65 -7.25
C PRO A 204 -7.65 -14.47 -6.48
N MET A 205 -6.82 -13.47 -6.18
CA MET A 205 -7.27 -12.25 -5.50
C MET A 205 -8.18 -11.37 -6.35
N LEU A 206 -8.05 -11.44 -7.67
CA LEU A 206 -8.88 -10.75 -8.65
C LEU A 206 -9.76 -11.76 -9.39
N ASP A 207 -11.01 -11.41 -9.64
CA ASP A 207 -11.84 -12.15 -10.59
C ASP A 207 -11.34 -11.96 -12.03
N ASP A 208 -11.82 -12.78 -12.96
CA ASP A 208 -11.34 -12.77 -14.35
C ASP A 208 -11.44 -11.38 -15.01
N ALA A 209 -12.54 -10.66 -14.78
CA ALA A 209 -12.75 -9.35 -15.38
C ALA A 209 -11.80 -8.30 -14.78
N THR A 210 -11.73 -8.20 -13.45
CA THR A 210 -10.80 -7.27 -12.79
C THR A 210 -9.34 -7.65 -13.01
N GLY A 211 -9.05 -8.95 -13.16
CA GLY A 211 -7.74 -9.49 -13.49
C GLY A 211 -7.26 -9.04 -14.87
N VAL A 212 -8.10 -9.11 -15.90
CA VAL A 212 -7.77 -8.59 -17.25
C VAL A 212 -7.55 -7.09 -17.19
N LEU A 213 -8.43 -6.35 -16.51
CA LEU A 213 -8.30 -4.89 -16.36
C LEU A 213 -7.02 -4.50 -15.62
N ALA A 214 -6.61 -5.26 -14.60
CA ALA A 214 -5.39 -5.03 -13.86
C ALA A 214 -4.15 -5.21 -14.75
N VAL A 215 -4.10 -6.26 -15.58
CA VAL A 215 -3.00 -6.48 -16.53
C VAL A 215 -2.93 -5.36 -17.57
N LEU A 216 -4.07 -4.96 -18.16
CA LEU A 216 -4.12 -3.85 -19.11
C LEU A 216 -3.73 -2.52 -18.46
N GLY A 217 -4.20 -2.28 -17.24
CA GLY A 217 -3.86 -1.09 -16.45
C GLY A 217 -2.38 -1.04 -16.11
N LEU A 218 -1.78 -2.18 -15.76
CA LEU A 218 -0.34 -2.31 -15.52
C LEU A 218 0.47 -2.01 -16.78
N ALA A 219 0.09 -2.62 -17.92
CA ALA A 219 0.73 -2.35 -19.21
C ALA A 219 0.63 -0.87 -19.58
N TYR A 220 -0.53 -0.25 -19.36
CA TYR A 220 -0.72 1.18 -19.60
C TYR A 220 0.13 2.07 -18.65
N ALA A 221 0.24 1.70 -17.38
CA ALA A 221 1.09 2.40 -16.42
C ALA A 221 2.58 2.32 -16.80
N VAL A 222 3.04 1.15 -17.25
CA VAL A 222 4.40 0.97 -17.79
C VAL A 222 4.61 1.82 -19.05
N TYR A 223 3.66 1.83 -19.98
CA TYR A 223 3.72 2.70 -21.16
C TYR A 223 3.83 4.19 -20.79
N ARG A 224 3.22 4.60 -19.68
CA ARG A 224 3.25 5.98 -19.15
C ARG A 224 4.30 6.21 -18.06
N ILE A 225 5.27 5.32 -17.87
CA ILE A 225 6.22 5.35 -16.73
C ILE A 225 7.00 6.67 -16.57
N ARG A 226 7.21 7.42 -17.66
CA ARG A 226 7.88 8.74 -17.61
C ARG A 226 7.06 9.81 -16.87
N ARG A 227 5.79 9.56 -16.60
CA ARG A 227 4.94 10.40 -15.74
C ARG A 227 5.06 9.90 -14.29
N PRO A 228 5.57 10.73 -13.36
CA PRO A 228 5.78 10.35 -11.97
C PRO A 228 4.55 9.76 -11.27
N GLU A 229 3.33 10.14 -11.68
CA GLU A 229 2.11 9.58 -11.09
C GLU A 229 1.91 8.11 -11.45
N TYR A 230 2.29 7.68 -12.65
CA TYR A 230 2.22 6.28 -13.05
C TYR A 230 3.38 5.49 -12.49
N LEU A 231 4.59 6.08 -12.46
CA LEU A 231 5.72 5.48 -11.76
C LEU A 231 5.38 5.23 -10.29
N LEU A 232 4.68 6.15 -9.63
CA LEU A 232 4.23 5.97 -8.25
C LEU A 232 3.35 4.72 -8.08
N LEU A 233 2.39 4.48 -8.98
CA LEU A 233 1.56 3.28 -8.93
C LEU A 233 2.41 2.00 -9.08
N LEU A 234 3.37 2.00 -10.00
CA LEU A 234 4.27 0.88 -10.22
C LEU A 234 5.19 0.63 -9.02
N VAL A 235 5.78 1.68 -8.46
CA VAL A 235 6.64 1.60 -7.27
C VAL A 235 5.84 1.14 -6.06
N ALA A 236 4.63 1.65 -5.87
CA ALA A 236 3.75 1.21 -4.79
C ALA A 236 3.38 -0.27 -4.93
N LEU A 237 3.12 -0.74 -6.15
CA LEU A 237 2.88 -2.17 -6.42
C LEU A 237 4.13 -3.01 -6.11
N LEU A 238 5.29 -2.64 -6.66
CA LEU A 238 6.53 -3.41 -6.51
C LEU A 238 7.00 -3.45 -5.05
N LEU A 239 7.05 -2.31 -4.37
CA LEU A 239 7.40 -2.24 -2.95
C LEU A 239 6.30 -2.84 -2.06
N GLY A 240 5.04 -2.82 -2.47
CA GLY A 240 3.97 -3.53 -1.76
C GLY A 240 4.18 -5.05 -1.77
N LEU A 241 4.67 -5.61 -2.88
CA LEU A 241 4.94 -7.04 -3.01
C LEU A 241 6.15 -7.51 -2.20
N THR A 242 7.16 -6.64 -1.98
CA THR A 242 8.34 -7.04 -1.21
C THR A 242 8.00 -7.47 0.22
N GLY A 243 6.96 -6.88 0.81
CA GLY A 243 6.49 -7.22 2.15
C GLY A 243 6.08 -8.70 2.30
N GLY A 244 5.55 -9.33 1.25
CA GLY A 244 5.23 -10.76 1.26
C GLY A 244 6.32 -11.64 0.63
N ILE A 245 7.07 -11.12 -0.35
CA ILE A 245 8.15 -11.87 -1.00
C ILE A 245 9.27 -12.23 0.00
N PHE A 246 9.58 -11.34 0.93
CA PHE A 246 10.61 -11.53 1.95
C PHE A 246 10.11 -12.18 3.25
N THR A 247 8.86 -12.68 3.29
CA THR A 247 8.30 -13.42 4.43
C THR A 247 8.29 -14.93 4.20
N LEU A 248 8.12 -15.69 5.29
CA LEU A 248 8.18 -17.16 5.35
C LEU A 248 7.50 -17.87 4.16
N ASP A 249 8.15 -18.91 3.63
CA ASP A 249 7.74 -19.60 2.39
C ASP A 249 6.36 -20.25 2.46
N PHE A 250 5.91 -20.63 3.66
CA PHE A 250 4.57 -21.18 3.90
C PHE A 250 3.49 -20.10 4.05
N GLU A 251 3.89 -18.85 4.31
CA GLU A 251 3.00 -17.68 4.29
C GLU A 251 2.87 -17.12 2.85
N ALA A 252 3.72 -17.56 1.92
CA ALA A 252 3.61 -17.20 0.50
C ALA A 252 2.42 -17.91 -0.17
N PRO A 253 1.65 -17.21 -1.03
CA PRO A 253 0.41 -17.69 -1.62
C PRO A 253 0.51 -19.01 -2.41
#